data_AF-Q5BTJ0-F1
#
_entry.id   AF-Q5BTJ0-F1
#
_cell.length_a   1.000
_cell.length_b   1.000
_cell.length_c   1.000
_cell.angle_alpha   90.00
_cell.angle_beta   90.00
_cell.angle_gamma   90.00
#
_symmetry.space_group_name_H-M   'P 1'
#
loop_
_entity.id
_entity.type
_entity.pdbx_description
1 polymer ?
#
loop_
_entity_poly.entity_id
_entity_poly.type
_entity_poly.pdbx_seq_one_letter_code
_entity_poly.pdbx_strand_id
1 'polypeptide(L)' 'MTHKHPCTKPFVRCDPWFRRLSEEKKENINPVLQQSTSCDAVMEHVRNTYQKVLTSNDIRNMKLKVAVCGCVVI' A
#
# COMPACT_ATOMS: atom_id res chain seq x y z
N MET A 1 -37.40 -1.58 14.42
CA MET A 1 -37.07 -2.81 13.68
C MET A 1 -35.58 -3.06 13.85
N THR A 2 -35.21 -4.02 14.70
CA THR A 2 -33.81 -4.19 15.13
C THR A 2 -33.20 -5.35 14.34
N HIS A 3 -32.44 -5.02 13.30
CA HIS A 3 -31.73 -6.03 12.51
C HIS A 3 -30.53 -6.54 13.32
N LYS A 4 -30.71 -7.64 14.05
CA LYS A 4 -29.61 -8.43 14.63
C LYS A 4 -29.04 -9.37 13.58
N HIS A 5 -28.38 -8.79 12.58
CA HIS A 5 -27.44 -9.58 11.80
C HIS A 5 -26.16 -9.70 12.62
N PRO A 6 -25.62 -10.89 12.90
CA PRO A 6 -24.24 -10.99 13.31
C PRO A 6 -23.43 -10.46 12.12
N CYS A 7 -23.00 -9.21 12.23
CA CYS A 7 -21.94 -8.69 11.38
C CYS A 7 -20.68 -9.42 11.87
N THR A 8 -20.48 -10.63 11.36
CA THR A 8 -19.23 -11.36 11.45
C THR A 8 -18.17 -10.43 10.88
N LYS A 9 -17.51 -9.61 11.70
CA LYS A 9 -16.63 -8.53 11.24
C LYS A 9 -15.55 -9.12 10.33
N PRO A 10 -15.56 -8.92 8.99
CA PRO A 10 -14.47 -9.36 8.16
C PRO A 10 -13.88 -8.14 7.43
N PHE A 11 -13.81 -6.97 8.06
CA PHE A 11 -13.57 -5.74 7.27
C PHE A 11 -12.70 -4.66 7.91
N VAL A 12 -12.08 -4.90 9.07
CA VAL A 12 -11.08 -3.93 9.59
C VAL A 12 -9.80 -3.92 8.74
N ARG A 13 -9.53 -4.99 7.97
CA ARG A 13 -8.31 -5.08 7.12
C ARG A 13 -8.41 -4.33 5.80
N CYS A 14 -9.62 -4.17 5.24
CA CYS A 14 -9.84 -3.45 3.99
C CYS A 14 -10.08 -1.95 4.19
N ASP A 15 -10.32 -1.53 5.43
CA ASP A 15 -10.52 -0.12 5.74
C ASP A 15 -9.30 0.71 5.29
N PRO A 16 -9.50 1.77 4.50
CA PRO A 16 -8.41 2.58 3.93
C PRO A 16 -7.44 3.14 4.99
N TRP A 17 -7.90 3.35 6.22
CA TRP A 17 -7.08 3.82 7.32
C TRP A 17 -5.97 2.83 7.67
N PHE A 18 -6.28 1.53 7.67
CA PHE A 18 -5.31 0.49 7.99
C PHE A 18 -4.28 0.30 6.87
N ARG A 19 -4.60 0.72 5.64
CA ARG A 19 -3.70 0.68 4.47
C ARG A 19 -2.77 1.89 4.37
N ARG A 20 -3.04 2.97 5.11
CA ARG A 20 -2.17 4.15 5.12
C ARG A 20 -0.79 3.81 5.71
N LEU A 21 0.24 4.22 4.98
CA LEU A 21 1.62 4.29 5.42
C LEU A 21 1.90 5.72 5.93
N SER A 22 2.74 5.84 6.96
CA SER A 22 3.33 7.13 7.35
C SER A 22 4.28 7.61 6.25
N GLU A 23 4.58 8.92 6.22
CA GLU A 23 5.51 9.49 5.23
C GLU A 23 6.89 8.84 5.30
N GLU A 24 7.44 8.63 6.50
CA GLU A 24 8.69 7.88 6.72
C GLU A 24 8.64 6.48 6.07
N LYS A 25 7.54 5.75 6.23
CA LYS A 25 7.39 4.41 5.61
C LYS A 25 7.29 4.51 4.10
N LYS A 26 6.70 5.57 3.55
CA LYS A 26 6.63 5.80 2.11
C LYS A 26 8.01 6.09 1.53
N GLU A 27 8.80 6.94 2.19
CA GLU A 27 10.16 7.25 1.77
C GLU A 27 11.05 6.01 1.77
N ASN A 28 10.93 5.17 2.82
CA ASN A 28 11.68 3.92 2.90
C ASN A 28 11.31 2.89 1.81
N ILE A 29 10.07 2.90 1.30
CA ILE A 29 9.66 1.98 0.21
C ILE A 29 9.90 2.54 -1.19
N ASN A 30 10.18 3.84 -1.35
CA ASN A 30 10.48 4.45 -2.65
C ASN A 30 11.55 3.69 -3.45
N PRO A 31 12.73 3.31 -2.89
CA PRO A 31 13.71 2.55 -3.65
C PRO A 31 13.16 1.19 -4.12
N VAL A 32 12.37 0.51 -3.27
CA VAL A 32 11.73 -0.77 -3.61
C VAL A 32 10.69 -0.57 -4.73
N LEU A 33 9.94 0.53 -4.71
CA LEU A 33 8.98 0.89 -5.75
C LEU A 33 9.64 1.19 -7.10
N GLN A 34 10.84 1.79 -7.09
CA GLN A 34 11.61 2.11 -8.29
C GLN A 34 12.30 0.87 -8.88
N GLN A 35 12.88 0.02 -8.04
CA GLN A 35 13.62 -1.17 -8.47
C GLN A 35 12.72 -2.33 -8.86
N SER A 36 11.57 -2.50 -8.20
CA SER A 36 10.69 -3.64 -8.42
C SER A 36 9.78 -3.41 -9.63
N THR A 37 9.85 -4.29 -10.62
CA THR A 37 8.91 -4.30 -11.75
C THR A 37 7.55 -4.92 -11.36
N SER A 38 7.55 -5.88 -10.44
CA SER A 38 6.35 -6.57 -9.94
C SER A 38 5.67 -5.84 -8.78
N CYS A 39 4.34 -5.67 -8.84
CA CYS A 39 3.54 -5.17 -7.73
C CYS A 39 3.48 -6.17 -6.57
N ASP A 40 3.44 -7.47 -6.85
CA ASP A 40 3.34 -8.50 -5.81
C ASP A 40 4.57 -8.52 -4.91
N ALA A 41 5.76 -8.34 -5.50
CA ALA A 41 7.02 -8.23 -4.76
C ALA A 41 7.01 -7.04 -3.79
N VAL A 42 6.47 -5.89 -4.22
CA VAL A 42 6.33 -4.71 -3.36
C VAL A 42 5.30 -4.96 -2.26
N MET A 43 4.16 -5.61 -2.56
CA MET A 43 3.16 -5.96 -1.55
C MET A 43 3.74 -6.87 -0.48
N GLU A 44 4.49 -7.89 -0.88
CA GLU A 44 5.15 -8.83 0.01
C GLU A 44 6.18 -8.12 0.89
N HIS A 45 7.02 -7.26 0.31
CA HIS A 45 7.98 -6.48 1.07
C HIS A 45 7.30 -5.61 2.13
N VAL A 46 6.25 -4.85 1.76
CA VAL A 46 5.53 -3.99 2.71
C VAL A 46 4.84 -4.81 3.80
N ARG A 47 4.29 -5.97 3.43
CA ARG A 47 3.67 -6.88 4.39
C ARG A 47 4.70 -7.42 5.38
N ASN A 48 5.86 -7.86 4.92
CA ASN A 48 6.90 -8.42 5.77
C ASN A 48 7.52 -7.35 6.68
N THR A 49 7.84 -6.19 6.13
CA THR A 49 8.52 -5.10 6.85
C THR A 49 7.59 -4.35 7.81
N TYR A 50 6.37 -4.03 7.39
CA TYR A 50 5.48 -3.13 8.15
C TYR A 50 4.21 -3.78 8.66
N GLN A 51 3.99 -5.08 8.39
CA GLN A 51 2.75 -5.80 8.72
C GLN A 51 1.51 -5.10 8.16
N LYS A 52 1.67 -4.42 7.02
CA LYS A 52 0.64 -3.66 6.31
C LYS A 52 0.22 -4.42 5.06
N VAL A 53 -1.08 -4.48 4.82
CA VAL A 53 -1.64 -5.06 3.59
C VAL A 53 -1.98 -3.93 2.64
N LEU A 54 -1.26 -3.87 1.52
CA LEU A 54 -1.53 -2.94 0.44
C LEU A 54 -2.29 -3.64 -0.68
N THR A 55 -2.97 -2.85 -1.49
CA THR A 55 -3.54 -3.32 -2.77
C THR A 55 -2.62 -2.94 -3.92
N SER A 56 -2.79 -3.61 -5.06
CA SER A 56 -2.10 -3.26 -6.31
C SER A 56 -2.38 -1.82 -6.76
N ASN A 57 -3.57 -1.29 -6.46
CA ASN A 57 -3.94 0.10 -6.73
C ASN A 57 -3.14 1.08 -5.88
N ASP A 58 -2.91 0.76 -4.60
CA ASP A 58 -2.10 1.59 -3.70
C ASP A 58 -0.66 1.70 -4.23
N ILE A 59 -0.08 0.58 -4.65
CA ILE A 59 1.28 0.54 -5.22
C ILE A 59 1.35 1.31 -6.53
N ARG A 60 0.39 1.15 -7.43
CA ARG A 60 0.35 1.92 -8.68
C ARG A 60 0.30 3.42 -8.41
N ASN A 61 -0.53 3.85 -7.47
CA ASN A 61 -0.59 5.26 -7.06
C ASN A 61 0.73 5.75 -6.46
N MET A 62 1.42 4.92 -5.67
CA MET A 62 2.73 5.27 -5.13
C MET A 62 3.80 5.36 -6.22
N LYS A 63 3.85 4.39 -7.15
CA LYS A 63 4.75 4.44 -8.32
C LYS A 63 4.54 5.68 -9.16
N LEU A 64 3.29 6.08 -9.41
CA LEU A 64 2.98 7.31 -10.15
C LEU A 64 3.52 8.56 -9.44
N LYS A 65 3.36 8.64 -8.12
CA LYS A 65 3.90 9.76 -7.33
C LYS A 65 5.44 9.82 -7.36
N VAL A 66 6.09 8.66 -7.29
CA VAL A 66 7.56 8.56 -7.38
C VAL A 66 8.04 8.94 -8.79
N ALA A 67 7.36 8.50 -9.84
CA ALA A 67 7.69 8.85 -11.23
C ALA A 67 7.53 10.35 -11.51
N VAL A 68 6.48 10.99 -10.97
CA VAL A 68 6.26 12.44 -11.12
C VAL A 68 7.35 13.26 -10.40
N CYS A 69 7.93 12.74 -9.32
CA CYS A 69 9.06 13.38 -8.63
C CYS A 69 10.43 13.06 -9.27
N GLY A 70 10.45 12.14 -10.23
CA GLY A 70 11.66 11.54 -10.81
C GLY A 70 11.94 11.92 -12.26
N CYS A 71 11.53 13.11 -12.72
CA CYS A 71 12.07 13.68 -13.96
C CYS A 71 13.56 14.01 -13.83
N VAL A 72 14.41 12.98 -13.76
CA VAL A 72 15.77 13.03 -14.29
C VAL A 72 15.75 12.08 -15.48
N VAL A 73 15.44 12.67 -16.63
CA VAL A 73 15.69 12.07 -17.93
C VAL A 73 17.21 12.01 -18.06
N ILE A 74 17.77 10.81 -18.10
CA ILE A 74 19.12 10.59 -18.63
C ILE A 74 18.98 10.52 -20.15
#